data_AF-A0A673G4Q8-F1
#
_entry.id   AF-A0A673G4Q8-F1
#
_cell.length_a   1.000
_cell.length_b   1.000
_cell.length_c   1.000
_cell.angle_alpha   90.00
_cell.angle_beta   90.00
_cell.angle_gamma   90.00
#
_symmetry.space_group_name_H-M   'P 1'
#
loop_
_entity.id
_entity.type
_entity.pdbx_description
1 polymer ?
#
loop_
_entity_poly.entity_id
_entity_poly.type
_entity_poly.pdbx_seq_one_letter_code
_entity_poly.pdbx_strand_id
1 'polypeptide(L)'
;SERERVGVKLWFLSSCNRTECCAPVSETSPYEMVRSQELNALLGPKASMQAVDLLCDLHNTTANTGLCLITYSDRDWICLHICKHLEMASTPVRYVHFDIPLNEAYSLDSVGKHGFAMEIGPQPHGVVRSVIFSAMQEGVQLMMDWICQFNSGTLFEGGWVDVYTMVKNIDYPRDSETHVITAAVHPDLQDRDFCLLHPGDPMFLCFSGETLRYRGKEALYPFFINEGAYYEKGVALSLARKRRVQIPSVRSETLR
;
A
#
# COMPACT_ATOMS: atom_id res chain seq x y z
N SER A 1 12.54 33.62 -21.36
CA SER A 1 11.18 33.05 -21.20
C SER A 1 11.30 31.53 -21.20
N GLU A 2 11.64 30.96 -20.06
CA GLU A 2 11.65 29.50 -19.88
C GLU A 2 10.80 29.21 -18.67
N ARG A 3 9.57 28.76 -18.94
CA ARG A 3 8.72 28.15 -17.92
C ARG A 3 9.24 26.74 -17.74
N GLU A 4 10.03 26.52 -16.69
CA GLU A 4 10.22 25.18 -16.15
C GLU A 4 8.85 24.64 -15.77
N ARG A 5 8.36 23.67 -16.55
CA ARG A 5 7.19 22.87 -16.18
C ARG A 5 7.60 22.05 -14.96
N VAL A 6 7.15 22.48 -13.80
CA VAL A 6 7.16 21.67 -12.58
C VAL A 6 6.20 20.50 -12.83
N GLY A 7 6.74 19.41 -13.38
CA GLY A 7 6.04 18.13 -13.44
C GLY A 7 5.98 17.57 -12.03
N VAL A 8 4.77 17.32 -11.54
CA VAL A 8 4.55 16.53 -10.32
C VAL A 8 5.06 15.13 -10.62
N LYS A 9 6.25 14.78 -10.12
CA LYS A 9 6.74 13.40 -10.12
C LYS A 9 6.35 12.76 -8.78
N LEU A 10 5.56 11.70 -8.86
CA LEU A 10 5.21 10.86 -7.71
C LEU A 10 6.44 9.98 -7.42
N TRP A 11 7.27 10.38 -6.47
CA TRP A 11 8.40 9.56 -6.04
C TRP A 11 8.01 8.83 -4.76
N PHE A 12 7.84 7.51 -4.87
CA PHE A 12 7.87 6.63 -3.72
C PHE A 12 9.30 6.63 -3.20
N LEU A 13 9.51 6.68 -1.87
CA LEU A 13 10.74 6.15 -1.30
C LEU A 13 10.71 4.62 -1.52
N SER A 14 11.01 4.19 -2.74
CA SER A 14 11.07 2.78 -3.14
C SER A 14 12.43 2.14 -2.82
N SER A 15 13.28 2.85 -2.07
CA SER A 15 14.69 2.54 -1.89
C SER A 15 15.10 2.46 -0.42
N CYS A 16 14.21 1.94 0.44
CA CYS A 16 14.51 1.60 1.83
C CYS A 16 14.86 0.12 2.01
N ASN A 17 15.35 -0.56 0.97
CA ASN A 17 15.85 -1.93 1.12
C ASN A 17 17.24 -1.92 1.78
N ARG A 18 17.54 -2.96 2.58
CA ARG A 18 18.69 -2.99 3.50
C ARG A 18 20.04 -2.79 2.78
N THR A 19 20.17 -3.29 1.56
CA THR A 19 21.36 -3.12 0.72
C THR A 19 21.56 -1.68 0.26
N GLU A 20 20.50 -0.96 -0.07
CA GLU A 20 20.57 0.42 -0.56
C GLU A 20 20.78 1.42 0.59
N CYS A 21 20.14 1.18 1.75
CA CYS A 21 20.34 1.98 2.95
C CYS A 21 21.76 1.91 3.55
N CYS A 22 22.58 0.95 3.10
CA CYS A 22 23.96 0.77 3.55
C CYS A 22 24.99 0.98 2.44
N ALA A 23 24.57 1.37 1.24
CA ALA A 23 25.48 1.60 0.12
C ALA A 23 26.29 2.90 0.31
N PRO A 24 27.56 2.97 -0.12
CA PRO A 24 28.33 4.20 -0.06
C PRO A 24 27.72 5.27 -0.97
N VAL A 25 27.54 6.49 -0.44
CA VAL A 25 27.05 7.65 -1.20
C VAL A 25 28.17 8.24 -2.05
N SER A 26 27.85 8.52 -3.31
CA SER A 26 28.66 9.28 -4.25
C SER A 26 27.92 10.55 -4.69
N GLU A 27 28.61 11.52 -5.31
CA GLU A 27 27.96 12.70 -5.90
C GLU A 27 26.97 12.35 -7.03
N THR A 28 27.06 11.15 -7.59
CA THR A 28 26.18 10.64 -8.66
C THR A 28 25.02 9.81 -8.15
N SER A 29 24.90 9.66 -6.83
CA SER A 29 23.84 8.88 -6.19
C SER A 29 22.46 9.51 -6.44
N PRO A 30 21.43 8.72 -6.78
CA PRO A 30 20.06 9.23 -6.86
C PRO A 30 19.64 9.89 -5.55
N TYR A 31 18.90 11.00 -5.65
CA TYR A 31 18.45 11.76 -4.49
C TYR A 31 17.69 10.87 -3.49
N GLU A 32 16.80 10.01 -3.97
CA GLU A 32 15.96 9.13 -3.16
C GLU A 32 16.80 8.09 -2.38
N MET A 33 17.95 7.68 -2.91
CA MET A 33 18.87 6.78 -2.20
C MET A 33 19.57 7.51 -1.06
N VAL A 34 20.03 8.75 -1.29
CA VAL A 34 20.60 9.57 -0.21
C VAL A 34 19.55 9.82 0.86
N ARG A 35 18.33 10.19 0.45
CA ARG A 35 17.24 10.47 1.38
C ARG A 35 16.80 9.22 2.15
N SER A 36 16.81 8.04 1.54
CA SER A 36 16.47 6.79 2.25
C SER A 36 17.48 6.46 3.34
N GLN A 37 18.77 6.77 3.12
CA GLN A 37 19.81 6.61 4.14
C GLN A 37 19.65 7.59 5.30
N GLU A 38 19.33 8.86 5.02
CA GLU A 38 19.02 9.86 6.04
C GLU A 38 17.82 9.43 6.90
N LEU A 39 16.75 8.94 6.26
CA LEU A 39 15.55 8.47 6.96
C LEU A 39 15.84 7.20 7.77
N ASN A 40 16.65 6.29 7.24
CA ASN A 40 17.08 5.10 7.98
C ASN A 40 17.97 5.45 9.19
N ALA A 41 18.78 6.50 9.10
CA ALA A 41 19.55 7.01 10.24
C ALA A 41 18.66 7.71 11.28
N LEU A 42 17.62 8.41 10.85
CA LEU A 42 16.70 9.14 11.73
C LEU A 42 15.66 8.23 12.42
N LEU A 43 15.08 7.30 11.67
CA LEU A 43 13.94 6.47 12.09
C LEU A 43 14.33 5.02 12.39
N GLY A 44 15.49 4.58 11.89
CA GLY A 44 15.98 3.22 12.03
C GLY A 44 17.11 3.11 13.06
N PRO A 45 18.17 2.31 12.78
CA PRO A 45 18.39 1.55 11.54
C PRO A 45 17.38 0.42 11.37
N LYS A 46 16.96 0.16 10.13
CA LYS A 46 16.04 -0.91 9.76
C LYS A 46 16.50 -2.27 10.30
N ALA A 47 15.54 -3.03 10.83
CA ALA A 47 15.77 -4.30 11.51
C ALA A 47 16.70 -4.20 12.75
N SER A 48 16.70 -3.05 13.42
CA SER A 48 17.42 -2.83 14.68
C SER A 48 16.50 -2.49 15.84
N MET A 49 16.98 -2.74 17.07
CA MET A 49 16.30 -2.36 18.31
C MET A 49 16.20 -0.84 18.49
N GLN A 50 17.05 -0.05 17.81
CA GLN A 50 17.00 1.42 17.85
C GLN A 50 15.95 2.02 16.92
N ALA A 51 15.38 1.24 15.99
CA ALA A 51 14.33 1.74 15.11
C ALA A 51 13.11 2.22 15.92
N VAL A 52 12.37 3.19 15.35
CA VAL A 52 11.09 3.64 15.89
C VAL A 52 10.13 2.46 16.02
N ASP A 53 9.29 2.51 17.05
CA ASP A 53 8.42 1.37 17.37
C ASP A 53 7.32 1.19 16.32
N LEU A 54 6.71 2.28 15.85
CA LEU A 54 5.68 2.26 14.81
C LEU A 54 5.94 3.35 13.77
N LEU A 55 5.92 2.99 12.49
CA LEU A 55 6.00 3.92 11.37
C LEU A 55 4.73 3.81 10.51
N CYS A 56 3.97 4.91 10.42
CA CYS A 56 2.86 5.03 9.47
C CYS A 56 3.26 5.98 8.34
N ASP A 57 3.27 5.47 7.12
CA ASP A 57 3.56 6.23 5.90
C ASP A 57 2.26 6.55 5.15
N LEU A 58 2.00 7.80 4.78
CA LEU A 58 0.71 8.23 4.22
C LEU A 58 0.77 8.32 2.70
N HIS A 59 -0.13 7.62 2.01
CA HIS A 59 -0.17 7.55 0.56
C HIS A 59 -1.55 7.89 -0.01
N ASN A 60 -1.55 8.27 -1.29
CA ASN A 60 -2.75 8.41 -2.10
C ASN A 60 -2.61 7.65 -3.42
N THR A 61 -3.72 7.08 -3.86
CA THR A 61 -3.84 6.38 -5.13
C THR A 61 -4.98 6.94 -5.95
N THR A 62 -4.79 6.92 -7.26
CA THR A 62 -5.83 7.20 -8.24
C THR A 62 -6.88 6.09 -8.35
N ALA A 63 -6.56 4.88 -7.89
CA ALA A 63 -7.46 3.73 -7.87
C ALA A 63 -8.53 3.85 -6.77
N ASN A 64 -9.66 3.15 -6.92
CA ASN A 64 -10.81 3.24 -6.01
C ASN A 64 -10.67 2.28 -4.81
N THR A 65 -9.51 2.30 -4.15
CA THR A 65 -9.16 1.36 -3.07
C THR A 65 -9.97 1.58 -1.79
N GLY A 66 -10.45 2.81 -1.55
CA GLY A 66 -10.88 3.24 -0.22
C GLY A 66 -9.69 3.31 0.74
N LEU A 67 -9.95 3.27 2.05
CA LEU A 67 -8.88 3.29 3.06
C LEU A 67 -8.27 1.89 3.21
N CYS A 68 -6.95 1.80 3.07
CA CYS A 68 -6.21 0.53 3.19
C CYS A 68 -4.98 0.70 4.09
N LEU A 69 -4.67 -0.33 4.88
CA LEU A 69 -3.35 -0.48 5.51
C LEU A 69 -2.55 -1.52 4.73
N ILE A 70 -1.41 -1.12 4.19
CA ILE A 70 -0.54 -1.98 3.37
C ILE A 70 0.72 -2.30 4.17
N THR A 71 1.05 -3.57 4.28
CA THR A 71 2.20 -4.03 5.07
C THR A 71 2.83 -5.29 4.48
N TYR A 72 4.01 -5.66 4.96
CA TYR A 72 4.74 -6.89 4.61
C TYR A 72 4.53 -8.05 5.59
N SER A 73 3.68 -7.89 6.61
CA SER A 73 3.43 -8.93 7.61
C SER A 73 1.94 -9.13 7.86
N ASP A 74 1.48 -10.38 7.79
CA ASP A 74 0.16 -10.81 8.25
C ASP A 74 0.17 -11.34 9.69
N ARG A 75 1.30 -11.18 10.40
CA ARG A 75 1.51 -11.67 11.76
C ARG A 75 1.83 -10.56 12.74
N ASP A 76 1.96 -9.32 12.27
CA ASP A 76 2.13 -8.18 13.13
C ASP A 76 0.79 -7.84 13.82
N TRP A 77 0.64 -8.30 15.05
CA TRP A 77 -0.57 -8.10 15.82
C TRP A 77 -0.84 -6.63 16.11
N ILE A 78 0.18 -5.77 16.22
CA ILE A 78 -0.01 -4.34 16.44
C ILE A 78 -0.73 -3.73 15.22
N CYS A 79 -0.20 -3.97 14.02
CA CYS A 79 -0.80 -3.48 12.78
C CYS A 79 -2.21 -4.05 12.54
N LEU A 80 -2.44 -5.33 12.86
CA LEU A 80 -3.75 -5.96 12.72
C LEU A 80 -4.78 -5.42 13.73
N HIS A 81 -4.37 -5.15 14.98
CA HIS A 81 -5.24 -4.53 15.98
C HIS A 81 -5.57 -3.08 15.63
N ILE A 82 -4.60 -2.33 15.11
CA ILE A 82 -4.84 -0.99 14.56
C ILE A 82 -5.88 -1.08 13.44
N CYS A 83 -5.70 -1.98 12.46
CA CYS A 83 -6.67 -2.15 11.38
C CYS A 83 -8.07 -2.47 11.89
N LYS A 84 -8.20 -3.37 12.87
CA LYS A 84 -9.46 -3.72 13.51
C LYS A 84 -10.09 -2.52 14.23
N HIS A 85 -9.30 -1.69 14.89
CA HIS A 85 -9.79 -0.47 15.54
C HIS A 85 -10.30 0.56 14.52
N LEU A 86 -9.62 0.65 13.39
CA LEU A 86 -9.99 1.53 12.28
C LEU A 86 -11.31 1.11 11.58
N GLU A 87 -11.87 -0.07 11.85
CA GLU A 87 -13.21 -0.45 11.38
C GLU A 87 -14.33 0.50 11.90
N MET A 88 -14.03 1.32 12.92
CA MET A 88 -14.92 2.39 13.39
C MET A 88 -14.95 3.62 12.48
N ALA A 89 -14.02 3.73 11.52
CA ALA A 89 -13.96 4.85 10.60
C ALA A 89 -15.20 4.89 9.69
N SER A 90 -15.55 6.09 9.22
CA SER A 90 -16.61 6.28 8.24
C SER A 90 -16.35 5.58 6.90
N THR A 91 -15.09 5.36 6.56
CA THR A 91 -14.65 4.70 5.32
C THR A 91 -14.25 3.25 5.62
N PRO A 92 -14.77 2.25 4.87
CA PRO A 92 -14.36 0.85 5.03
C PRO A 92 -12.85 0.69 4.91
N VAL A 93 -12.25 0.02 5.90
CA VAL A 93 -10.80 -0.19 5.98
C VAL A 93 -10.46 -1.62 5.57
N ARG A 94 -9.38 -1.78 4.82
CA ARG A 94 -8.87 -3.08 4.37
C ARG A 94 -7.43 -3.28 4.77
N TYR A 95 -7.08 -4.50 5.15
CA TYR A 95 -5.70 -4.89 5.41
C TYR A 95 -5.11 -5.59 4.20
N VAL A 96 -4.04 -5.05 3.63
CA VAL A 96 -3.34 -5.59 2.46
C VAL A 96 -1.97 -6.08 2.88
N HIS A 97 -1.68 -7.35 2.57
CA HIS A 97 -0.42 -8.00 2.86
C HIS A 97 0.38 -8.23 1.57
N PHE A 98 1.51 -7.55 1.42
CA PHE A 98 2.49 -7.83 0.39
C PHE A 98 3.36 -9.00 0.86
N ASP A 99 3.16 -10.16 0.25
CA ASP A 99 3.86 -11.41 0.59
C ASP A 99 5.31 -11.40 0.07
N ILE A 100 6.07 -10.39 0.49
CA ILE A 100 7.48 -10.20 0.21
C ILE A 100 8.20 -10.30 1.56
N PRO A 101 9.29 -11.11 1.65
CA PRO A 101 10.06 -11.23 2.87
C PRO A 101 10.49 -9.85 3.44
N LEU A 102 10.39 -9.67 4.76
CA LEU A 102 10.72 -8.39 5.42
C LEU A 102 12.16 -7.91 5.17
N ASN A 103 13.10 -8.81 4.95
CA ASN A 103 14.49 -8.48 4.58
C ASN A 103 14.63 -7.94 3.15
N GLU A 104 13.63 -8.14 2.30
CA GLU A 104 13.53 -7.61 0.93
C GLU A 104 12.53 -6.45 0.83
N ALA A 105 11.84 -6.11 1.93
CA ALA A 105 10.95 -4.96 1.98
C ALA A 105 11.69 -3.69 1.59
N TYR A 106 11.04 -2.79 0.87
CA TYR A 106 11.68 -1.65 0.23
C TYR A 106 11.01 -0.30 0.52
N SER A 107 9.83 -0.31 1.14
CA SER A 107 9.12 0.92 1.52
C SER A 107 9.65 1.52 2.82
N LEU A 108 9.31 2.79 3.06
CA LEU A 108 9.72 3.51 4.26
C LEU A 108 9.14 2.90 5.54
N ASP A 109 7.89 2.44 5.53
CA ASP A 109 7.23 1.85 6.72
C ASP A 109 7.97 0.61 7.26
N SER A 110 8.69 -0.11 6.41
CA SER A 110 9.50 -1.26 6.80
C SER A 110 10.77 -0.92 7.60
N VAL A 111 11.07 0.37 7.81
CA VAL A 111 12.17 0.82 8.68
C VAL A 111 11.81 0.69 10.16
N GLY A 112 10.54 0.94 10.51
CA GLY A 112 10.04 0.78 11.88
C GLY A 112 9.97 -0.68 12.33
N LYS A 113 9.87 -0.92 13.64
CA LYS A 113 9.65 -2.28 14.18
C LYS A 113 8.28 -2.82 13.77
N HIS A 114 7.28 -1.95 13.87
CA HIS A 114 5.95 -2.10 13.30
C HIS A 114 5.77 -1.05 12.21
N GLY A 115 5.07 -1.40 11.14
CA GLY A 115 4.94 -0.48 10.01
C GLY A 115 3.83 -0.86 9.04
N PHE A 116 3.17 0.18 8.54
CA PHE A 116 2.26 0.08 7.41
C PHE A 116 2.18 1.41 6.65
N ALA A 117 1.88 1.33 5.36
CA ALA A 117 1.39 2.46 4.59
C ALA A 117 -0.12 2.60 4.77
N MET A 118 -0.59 3.77 5.17
CA MET A 118 -2.01 4.14 5.13
C MET A 118 -2.29 4.75 3.76
N GLU A 119 -3.00 4.01 2.92
CA GLU A 119 -3.32 4.33 1.54
C GLU A 119 -4.78 4.73 1.43
N ILE A 120 -5.08 5.75 0.62
CA ILE A 120 -6.46 6.13 0.34
C ILE A 120 -6.65 6.64 -1.09
N GLY A 121 -7.68 6.12 -1.75
CA GLY A 121 -8.12 6.57 -3.06
C GLY A 121 -9.64 6.51 -3.21
N PRO A 122 -10.18 7.04 -4.32
CA PRO A 122 -9.44 7.58 -5.47
C PRO A 122 -9.16 9.09 -5.34
N GLN A 123 -7.91 9.47 -5.58
CA GLN A 123 -7.46 10.86 -5.66
C GLN A 123 -6.48 11.05 -6.82
N PRO A 124 -6.78 11.93 -7.79
CA PRO A 124 -5.79 12.33 -8.79
C PRO A 124 -4.55 12.92 -8.12
N HIS A 125 -3.37 12.56 -8.60
CA HIS A 125 -2.13 13.11 -8.07
C HIS A 125 -2.07 14.62 -8.27
N GLY A 126 -1.51 15.33 -7.27
CA GLY A 126 -1.44 16.79 -7.28
C GLY A 126 -2.78 17.49 -7.03
N VAL A 127 -3.83 16.75 -6.65
CA VAL A 127 -5.15 17.29 -6.29
C VAL A 127 -5.47 16.98 -4.84
N VAL A 128 -6.06 17.94 -4.12
CA VAL A 128 -6.54 17.76 -2.76
C VAL A 128 -8.07 17.69 -2.77
N ARG A 129 -8.64 16.54 -2.41
CA ARG A 129 -10.08 16.35 -2.24
C ARG A 129 -10.44 16.36 -0.76
N SER A 130 -11.39 17.20 -0.36
CA SER A 130 -11.80 17.33 1.05
C SER A 130 -12.23 15.99 1.66
N VAL A 131 -13.00 15.17 0.94
CA VAL A 131 -13.44 13.85 1.40
C VAL A 131 -12.28 12.89 1.68
N ILE A 132 -11.23 12.94 0.85
CA ILE A 132 -10.04 12.09 1.01
C ILE A 132 -9.19 12.60 2.18
N PHE A 133 -9.00 13.91 2.27
CA PHE A 133 -8.31 14.53 3.39
C PHE A 133 -8.98 14.19 4.73
N SER A 134 -10.30 14.34 4.84
CA SER A 134 -11.04 14.05 6.06
C SER A 134 -10.99 12.57 6.43
N ALA A 135 -11.10 11.65 5.47
CA ALA A 135 -11.01 10.22 5.73
C ALA A 135 -9.60 9.79 6.17
N MET A 136 -8.54 10.35 5.56
CA MET A 136 -7.15 10.15 6.01
C MET A 136 -6.95 10.71 7.43
N GLN A 137 -7.46 11.91 7.71
CA GLN A 137 -7.39 12.53 9.04
C GLN A 137 -8.08 11.67 10.10
N GLU A 138 -9.27 11.14 9.80
CA GLU A 138 -10.00 10.23 10.68
C GLU A 138 -9.21 8.94 10.93
N GLY A 139 -8.65 8.32 9.87
CA GLY A 139 -7.82 7.12 9.99
C GLY A 139 -6.60 7.33 10.89
N VAL A 140 -5.89 8.45 10.71
CA VAL A 140 -4.74 8.82 11.57
C VAL A 140 -5.19 9.08 13.00
N GLN A 141 -6.31 9.78 13.22
CA GLN A 141 -6.82 10.05 14.57
C GLN A 141 -7.17 8.74 15.30
N LEU A 142 -7.88 7.82 14.65
CA LEU A 142 -8.23 6.52 15.23
C LEU A 142 -7.00 5.67 15.56
N MET A 143 -5.98 5.71 14.71
CA MET A 143 -4.70 5.06 14.99
C MET A 143 -4.03 5.65 16.23
N MET A 144 -3.97 6.97 16.35
CA MET A 144 -3.39 7.66 17.50
C MET A 144 -4.19 7.37 18.78
N ASP A 145 -5.52 7.34 18.69
CA ASP A 145 -6.40 6.97 19.81
C ASP A 145 -6.15 5.53 20.27
N TRP A 146 -5.96 4.60 19.33
CA TRP A 146 -5.59 3.22 19.63
C TRP A 146 -4.25 3.15 20.36
N ILE A 147 -3.23 3.87 19.88
CA ILE A 147 -1.88 3.90 20.50
C ILE A 147 -1.96 4.43 21.93
N CYS A 148 -2.67 5.54 22.15
CA CYS A 148 -2.87 6.12 23.47
C CYS A 148 -3.57 5.14 24.42
N GLN A 149 -4.63 4.48 23.96
CA GLN A 149 -5.36 3.48 24.74
C GLN A 149 -4.46 2.27 25.05
N PHE A 150 -3.74 1.75 24.06
CA PHE A 150 -2.83 0.61 24.24
C PHE A 150 -1.75 0.93 25.28
N ASN A 151 -1.13 2.10 25.17
CA ASN A 151 -0.10 2.58 26.10
C ASN A 151 -0.63 2.85 27.51
N SER A 152 -1.92 3.16 27.66
CA SER A 152 -2.57 3.28 28.98
C SER A 152 -2.84 1.93 29.68
N GLY A 153 -2.50 0.81 29.03
CA GLY A 153 -2.77 -0.54 29.55
C GLY A 153 -4.18 -1.04 29.26
N THR A 154 -4.89 -0.44 28.30
CA THR A 154 -6.20 -0.93 27.85
C THR A 154 -6.05 -2.31 27.19
N LEU A 155 -6.92 -3.24 27.56
CA LEU A 155 -7.01 -4.56 26.93
C LEU A 155 -7.78 -4.45 25.61
N PHE A 156 -7.12 -4.81 24.52
CA PHE A 156 -7.76 -4.97 23.22
C PHE A 156 -8.07 -6.44 22.98
N GLU A 157 -9.36 -6.75 22.84
CA GLU A 157 -9.77 -8.12 22.60
C GLU A 157 -9.32 -8.61 21.22
N GLY A 158 -8.91 -9.87 21.18
CA GLY A 158 -8.58 -10.59 19.95
C GLY A 158 -9.79 -10.75 19.03
N GLY A 159 -9.63 -11.50 17.96
CA GLY A 159 -10.71 -11.74 17.01
C GLY A 159 -10.19 -12.09 15.63
N TRP A 160 -10.98 -11.74 14.62
CA TRP A 160 -10.69 -12.03 13.22
C TRP A 160 -10.50 -10.74 12.45
N VAL A 161 -9.47 -10.69 11.62
CA VAL A 161 -9.23 -9.62 10.65
C VAL A 161 -9.20 -10.23 9.25
N ASP A 162 -9.93 -9.61 8.34
CA ASP A 162 -9.89 -9.96 6.93
C ASP A 162 -8.63 -9.36 6.28
N VAL A 163 -7.78 -10.22 5.71
CA VAL A 163 -6.50 -9.86 5.10
C VAL A 163 -6.51 -10.19 3.61
N TYR A 164 -6.14 -9.22 2.78
CA TYR A 164 -5.97 -9.35 1.34
C TYR A 164 -4.49 -9.56 1.03
N THR A 165 -4.09 -10.82 0.87
CA THR A 165 -2.70 -11.16 0.54
C THR A 165 -2.47 -11.09 -0.95
N MET A 166 -1.51 -10.27 -1.36
CA MET A 166 -1.10 -10.11 -2.75
C MET A 166 -0.63 -11.44 -3.34
N VAL A 167 -1.06 -11.73 -4.56
CA VAL A 167 -0.71 -12.94 -5.32
C VAL A 167 0.21 -12.59 -6.48
N LYS A 168 -0.15 -11.57 -7.26
CA LYS A 168 0.64 -11.12 -8.42
C LYS A 168 0.15 -9.78 -8.97
N ASN A 169 0.98 -9.15 -9.79
CA ASN A 169 0.60 -8.05 -10.67
C ASN A 169 0.15 -8.55 -12.04
N ILE A 170 -0.68 -7.76 -12.70
CA ILE A 170 -1.06 -7.91 -14.12
C ILE A 170 -0.67 -6.62 -14.83
N ASP A 171 0.15 -6.70 -15.88
CA ASP A 171 0.47 -5.56 -16.74
C ASP A 171 -0.68 -5.29 -17.73
N TYR A 172 -0.66 -4.09 -18.31
CA TYR A 172 -1.43 -3.76 -19.48
C TYR A 172 -1.04 -4.66 -20.67
N PRO A 173 -2.00 -5.00 -21.54
CA PRO A 173 -1.70 -5.48 -22.88
C PRO A 173 -0.86 -4.44 -23.60
N ARG A 174 0.30 -4.87 -24.13
CA ARG A 174 1.24 -4.04 -24.85
C ARG A 174 1.55 -4.65 -26.20
N ASP A 175 1.82 -3.78 -27.15
CA ASP A 175 2.36 -4.18 -28.43
C ASP A 175 3.76 -4.80 -28.24
N SER A 176 4.05 -5.88 -28.96
CA SER A 176 5.27 -6.66 -28.76
C SER A 176 6.53 -5.96 -29.25
N GLU A 177 6.42 -5.05 -30.22
CA GLU A 177 7.56 -4.36 -30.81
C GLU A 177 7.78 -2.98 -30.19
N THR A 178 6.69 -2.22 -30.01
CA THR A 178 6.74 -0.83 -29.54
C THR A 178 6.58 -0.70 -28.02
N HIS A 179 6.11 -1.76 -27.34
CA HIS A 179 5.78 -1.76 -25.90
C HIS A 179 4.73 -0.74 -25.47
N VAL A 180 4.04 -0.11 -26.43
CA VAL A 180 2.93 0.81 -26.19
C VAL A 180 1.71 0.02 -25.71
N ILE A 181 0.99 0.57 -24.74
CA ILE A 181 -0.27 -0.01 -24.25
C ILE A 181 -1.30 -0.05 -25.38
N THR A 182 -1.96 -1.20 -25.56
CA THR A 182 -2.93 -1.43 -26.63
C THR A 182 -4.38 -1.60 -26.13
N ALA A 183 -4.58 -1.56 -24.82
CA ALA A 183 -5.88 -1.70 -24.19
C ALA A 183 -5.99 -0.86 -22.91
N ALA A 184 -7.18 -0.35 -22.63
CA ALA A 184 -7.52 0.25 -21.35
C ALA A 184 -8.13 -0.80 -20.41
N VAL A 185 -8.18 -0.53 -19.10
CA VAL A 185 -8.97 -1.32 -18.16
C VAL A 185 -10.43 -1.32 -18.61
N HIS A 186 -11.07 -2.49 -18.58
CA HIS A 186 -12.45 -2.63 -19.05
C HIS A 186 -13.42 -1.84 -18.14
N PRO A 187 -14.46 -1.17 -18.69
CA PRO A 187 -15.41 -0.40 -17.88
C PRO A 187 -16.07 -1.20 -16.75
N ASP A 188 -16.38 -2.48 -16.98
CA ASP A 188 -16.96 -3.36 -15.96
C ASP A 188 -16.01 -3.68 -14.78
N LEU A 189 -14.71 -3.41 -14.93
CA LEU A 189 -13.68 -3.62 -13.90
C LEU A 189 -13.16 -2.32 -13.30
N GLN A 190 -13.20 -1.21 -14.05
CA GLN A 190 -12.76 0.10 -13.59
C GLN A 190 -13.45 0.46 -12.26
N ASP A 191 -12.67 0.99 -11.32
CA ASP A 191 -13.11 1.40 -9.96
C ASP A 191 -13.71 0.28 -9.10
N ARG A 192 -13.51 -1.00 -9.46
CA ARG A 192 -14.02 -2.16 -8.70
C ARG A 192 -12.96 -2.82 -7.83
N ASP A 193 -12.06 -2.03 -7.26
CA ASP A 193 -11.07 -2.53 -6.31
C ASP A 193 -11.76 -3.31 -5.17
N PHE A 194 -11.15 -4.42 -4.80
CA PHE A 194 -11.64 -5.37 -3.80
C PHE A 194 -13.03 -5.98 -4.07
N CYS A 195 -13.55 -5.88 -5.29
CA CYS A 195 -14.67 -6.70 -5.77
C CYS A 195 -14.15 -8.00 -6.38
N LEU A 196 -14.88 -9.12 -6.24
CA LEU A 196 -14.39 -10.40 -6.75
C LEU A 196 -14.34 -10.42 -8.29
N LEU A 197 -13.19 -10.79 -8.86
CA LEU A 197 -12.95 -10.98 -10.29
C LEU A 197 -12.87 -12.47 -10.61
N HIS A 198 -13.83 -12.98 -11.38
CA HIS A 198 -13.92 -14.39 -11.76
C HIS A 198 -13.24 -14.70 -13.09
N PRO A 199 -12.72 -15.93 -13.27
CA PRO A 199 -12.28 -16.40 -14.58
C PRO A 199 -13.36 -16.20 -15.65
N GLY A 200 -13.00 -15.53 -16.75
CA GLY A 200 -13.92 -15.17 -17.82
C GLY A 200 -14.51 -13.76 -17.73
N ASP A 201 -14.37 -13.06 -16.61
CA ASP A 201 -14.83 -11.67 -16.48
C ASP A 201 -14.03 -10.72 -17.37
N PRO A 202 -14.62 -9.62 -17.86
CA PRO A 202 -13.92 -8.61 -18.66
C PRO A 202 -12.80 -7.93 -17.85
N MET A 203 -11.61 -7.81 -18.42
CA MET A 203 -10.45 -7.21 -17.74
C MET A 203 -9.88 -6.02 -18.50
N PHE A 204 -9.71 -6.15 -19.82
CA PHE A 204 -9.26 -5.05 -20.67
C PHE A 204 -10.15 -4.87 -21.90
N LEU A 205 -10.23 -3.64 -22.38
CA LEU A 205 -10.83 -3.28 -23.66
C LEU A 205 -9.72 -2.80 -24.60
N CYS A 206 -9.39 -3.61 -25.60
CA CYS A 206 -8.42 -3.26 -26.64
C CYS A 206 -8.91 -2.04 -27.42
N PHE A 207 -7.99 -1.23 -27.93
CA PHE A 207 -8.34 -0.09 -28.80
C PHE A 207 -8.95 -0.53 -30.14
N SER A 208 -8.80 -1.81 -30.51
CA SER A 208 -9.52 -2.45 -31.61
C SER A 208 -11.01 -2.73 -31.30
N GLY A 209 -11.44 -2.62 -30.04
CA GLY A 209 -12.77 -2.96 -29.55
C GLY A 209 -12.91 -4.38 -28.98
N GLU A 210 -11.86 -5.20 -29.01
CA GLU A 210 -11.88 -6.55 -28.42
C GLU A 210 -11.84 -6.50 -26.89
N THR A 211 -12.68 -7.31 -26.23
CA THR A 211 -12.62 -7.52 -24.77
C THR A 211 -11.68 -8.67 -24.42
N LEU A 212 -10.62 -8.38 -23.68
CA LEU A 212 -9.76 -9.38 -23.08
C LEU A 212 -10.28 -9.75 -21.69
N ARG A 213 -10.50 -11.05 -21.49
CA ARG A 213 -11.08 -11.59 -20.26
C ARG A 213 -10.01 -12.12 -19.31
N TYR A 214 -10.31 -12.10 -18.01
CA TYR A 214 -9.44 -12.65 -16.99
C TYR A 214 -9.27 -14.17 -17.16
N ARG A 215 -8.03 -14.62 -17.40
CA ARG A 215 -7.68 -16.04 -17.63
C ARG A 215 -7.12 -16.75 -16.39
N GLY A 216 -7.38 -16.21 -15.20
CA GLY A 216 -6.97 -16.85 -13.95
C GLY A 216 -7.67 -18.19 -13.72
N LYS A 217 -7.12 -19.01 -12.80
CA LYS A 217 -7.70 -20.30 -12.43
C LYS A 217 -8.69 -20.21 -11.27
N GLU A 218 -8.64 -19.15 -10.50
CA GLU A 218 -9.48 -18.90 -9.32
C GLU A 218 -9.99 -17.47 -9.35
N ALA A 219 -11.03 -17.17 -8.56
CA ALA A 219 -11.50 -15.82 -8.38
C ALA A 219 -10.61 -15.07 -7.37
N LEU A 220 -10.17 -13.86 -7.72
CA LEU A 220 -9.27 -13.03 -6.90
C LEU A 220 -9.83 -11.61 -6.75
N TYR A 221 -9.29 -10.87 -5.80
CA TYR A 221 -9.66 -9.48 -5.53
C TYR A 221 -8.64 -8.54 -6.20
N PRO A 222 -9.00 -7.84 -7.28
CA PRO A 222 -8.13 -6.84 -7.89
C PRO A 222 -8.06 -5.60 -7.01
N PHE A 223 -6.91 -4.93 -6.96
CA PHE A 223 -6.72 -3.66 -6.27
C PHE A 223 -5.59 -2.87 -6.95
N PHE A 224 -5.50 -1.57 -6.67
CA PHE A 224 -4.71 -0.62 -7.46
C PHE A 224 -5.08 -0.66 -8.94
N ILE A 225 -6.38 -0.81 -9.21
CA ILE A 225 -6.88 -0.84 -10.59
C ILE A 225 -6.65 0.53 -11.21
N ASN A 226 -5.88 0.53 -12.30
CA ASN A 226 -5.60 1.73 -13.09
C ASN A 226 -4.84 2.83 -12.32
N GLU A 227 -3.89 2.43 -11.46
CA GLU A 227 -3.05 3.39 -10.73
C GLU A 227 -2.09 4.15 -11.66
N GLY A 228 -2.19 5.49 -11.66
CA GLY A 228 -1.45 6.39 -12.54
C GLY A 228 0.07 6.22 -12.46
N ALA A 229 0.64 6.05 -11.27
CA ALA A 229 2.08 5.87 -11.12
C ALA A 229 2.58 4.46 -11.51
N TYR A 230 1.68 3.51 -11.78
CA TYR A 230 2.04 2.10 -12.02
C TYR A 230 2.15 1.75 -13.51
N TYR A 231 1.79 2.68 -14.40
CA TYR A 231 1.95 2.54 -15.84
C TYR A 231 3.40 2.26 -16.27
N GLU A 232 4.36 2.95 -15.67
CA GLU A 232 5.80 2.75 -15.92
C GLU A 232 6.34 1.46 -15.30
N LYS A 233 5.66 0.95 -14.25
CA LYS A 233 6.02 -0.27 -13.54
C LYS A 233 5.50 -1.54 -14.22
N GLY A 234 4.75 -1.39 -15.31
CA GLY A 234 4.09 -2.51 -15.97
C GLY A 234 3.02 -3.15 -15.10
N VAL A 235 2.24 -2.35 -14.34
CA VAL A 235 1.17 -2.86 -13.49
C VAL A 235 -0.12 -2.10 -13.78
N ALA A 236 -1.10 -2.80 -14.35
CA ALA A 236 -2.46 -2.29 -14.52
C ALA A 236 -3.32 -2.51 -13.28
N LEU A 237 -3.10 -3.63 -12.59
CA LEU A 237 -3.75 -3.97 -11.32
C LEU A 237 -2.94 -5.07 -10.59
N SER A 238 -3.10 -5.12 -9.28
CA SER A 238 -2.62 -6.20 -8.43
C SER A 238 -3.78 -7.14 -8.07
N LEU A 239 -3.51 -8.42 -7.87
CA LEU A 239 -4.50 -9.42 -7.47
C LEU A 239 -4.19 -9.94 -6.08
N ALA A 240 -5.21 -10.04 -5.23
CA ALA A 240 -5.09 -10.56 -3.87
C ALA A 240 -6.05 -11.71 -3.60
N ARG A 241 -5.65 -12.58 -2.66
CA ARG A 241 -6.52 -13.58 -2.04
C ARG A 241 -6.95 -13.10 -0.67
N LYS A 242 -8.25 -13.11 -0.41
CA LYS A 242 -8.81 -12.79 0.90
C LYS A 242 -8.70 -14.01 1.82
N ARG A 243 -8.20 -13.80 3.03
CA ARG A 243 -8.18 -14.79 4.12
C ARG A 243 -8.56 -14.13 5.44
N ARG A 244 -8.90 -14.95 6.43
CA ARG A 244 -9.14 -14.50 7.80
C ARG A 244 -7.96 -14.89 8.68
N VAL A 245 -7.43 -13.91 9.41
CA VAL A 245 -6.36 -14.11 10.38
C VAL A 245 -6.94 -13.93 11.78
N GLN A 246 -6.66 -14.88 12.66
CA GLN A 246 -7.01 -14.77 14.08
C GLN A 246 -5.90 -14.02 14.81
N ILE A 247 -6.28 -12.99 15.57
CA ILE A 247 -5.35 -12.26 16.43
C ILE A 247 -5.70 -12.47 17.91
N PRO A 248 -4.70 -12.62 18.79
CA PRO A 248 -4.92 -12.75 20.23
C PRO A 248 -5.31 -11.41 20.86
N SER A 249 -5.86 -11.42 22.06
CA SER A 249 -6.02 -10.21 22.86
C SER A 249 -4.66 -9.66 23.27
N VAL A 250 -4.49 -8.33 23.26
CA VAL A 250 -3.23 -7.66 23.57
C VAL A 250 -3.44 -6.55 24.58
N ARG A 251 -2.41 -6.29 25.39
CA ARG A 251 -2.37 -5.19 26.35
C ARG A 251 -0.90 -4.79 26.54
N SER A 252 -0.63 -3.50 26.65
CA SER A 252 0.71 -3.05 27.05
C SER A 252 0.97 -3.42 28.50
N GLU A 253 2.11 -4.05 28.77
CA GLU A 253 2.60 -4.17 30.14
C GLU A 253 3.14 -2.82 30.56
N THR A 254 2.39 -2.07 31.37
CA THR A 254 2.93 -0.89 32.05
C THR A 254 4.15 -1.32 32.84
N LEU A 255 5.34 -0.95 32.36
CA LEU A 255 6.55 -0.98 33.16
C LEU A 255 6.27 -0.13 34.40
N ARG A 256 6.16 -0.79 35.55
CA ARG A 256 6.18 -0.14 36.87
C ARG A 256 7.58 0.35 37.17
#